data_AF-A0A9W6ZKR8-F1
#
_entry.id   AF-A0A9W6ZKR8-F1
#
_cell.length_a   1.000
_cell.length_b   1.000
_cell.length_c   1.000
_cell.angle_alpha   90.00
_cell.angle_beta   90.00
_cell.angle_gamma   90.00
#
_symmetry.space_group_name_H-M   'P 1'
#
loop_
_entity.id
_entity.type
_entity.pdbx_description
1 polymer ?
#
loop_
_entity_poly.entity_id
_entity_poly.type
_entity_poly.pdbx_seq_one_letter_code
_entity_poly.pdbx_strand_id
1 'polypeptide(L)'
;MTRKESGYIVEILTEAALLEGKNVLVDGSLRDVDWYKGYFERLRRDYPNLRIAILSVEAGEEVVLERARRRGSETGRVVPAALLMEAIKQVPESVRVLREKVDYCAVLGNEGDDDVVLREMWVDGVRKEGVGEGKGLGREGEGKEWQEFKGNWMQVCKWIKKAERDKKRKGGAEEEEGTRKRGGEEGGNKG
;
A
#
# COMPACT_ATOMS: atom_id res chain seq x y z
N MET A 1 13.28 -24.68 5.66
CA MET A 1 14.26 -23.92 6.45
C MET A 1 14.20 -22.40 6.25
N THR A 2 13.35 -21.86 5.36
CA THR A 2 13.48 -20.46 4.89
C THR A 2 12.51 -19.44 5.51
N ARG A 3 11.42 -19.85 6.18
CA ARG A 3 10.39 -18.90 6.69
C ARG A 3 10.87 -18.07 7.88
N LYS A 4 11.71 -18.64 8.75
CA LYS A 4 12.22 -17.94 9.94
C LYS A 4 13.29 -16.92 9.56
N GLU A 5 14.23 -17.30 8.69
CA GLU A 5 15.29 -16.40 8.18
C GLU A 5 14.69 -15.19 7.45
N SER A 6 13.72 -15.42 6.55
CA SER A 6 13.05 -14.32 5.86
C SER A 6 12.29 -13.40 6.82
N GLY A 7 11.68 -13.96 7.88
CA GLY A 7 11.02 -13.18 8.92
C GLY A 7 12.01 -12.28 9.65
N TYR A 8 13.15 -12.82 10.08
CA TYR A 8 14.21 -12.04 10.74
C TYR A 8 14.77 -10.92 9.83
N ILE A 9 14.97 -11.19 8.54
CA ILE A 9 15.43 -10.16 7.59
C ILE A 9 14.43 -9.01 7.52
N VAL A 10 13.13 -9.29 7.42
CA VAL A 10 12.08 -8.26 7.38
C VAL A 10 12.06 -7.46 8.68
N GLU A 11 12.17 -8.12 9.84
CA GLU A 11 12.21 -7.46 11.14
C GLU A 11 13.42 -6.53 11.27
N ILE A 12 14.62 -6.98 10.90
CA ILE A 12 15.86 -6.18 10.96
C ILE A 12 15.77 -4.96 10.02
N LEU A 13 15.29 -5.16 8.78
CA LEU A 13 15.15 -4.05 7.83
C LEU A 13 14.11 -3.03 8.27
N THR A 14 13.00 -3.50 8.86
CA THR A 14 11.96 -2.63 9.42
C THR A 14 12.53 -1.81 10.57
N GLU A 15 13.22 -2.44 11.51
CA GLU A 15 13.88 -1.77 12.65
C GLU A 15 14.88 -0.71 12.17
N ALA A 16 15.79 -1.07 11.27
CA ALA A 16 16.79 -0.15 10.75
C ALA A 16 16.14 1.07 10.04
N ALA A 17 15.09 0.85 9.26
CA ALA A 17 14.38 1.93 8.59
C ALA A 17 13.63 2.85 9.58
N LEU A 18 13.00 2.28 10.62
CA LEU A 18 12.31 3.06 11.66
C LEU A 18 13.28 3.87 12.52
N LEU A 19 14.45 3.33 12.86
CA LEU A 19 15.51 4.06 13.56
C LEU A 19 16.01 5.28 12.77
N GLU A 20 16.00 5.20 11.44
CA GLU A 20 16.29 6.32 10.55
C GLU A 20 15.09 7.26 10.31
N GLY A 21 13.94 6.99 10.92
CA GLY A 21 12.71 7.77 10.76
C GLY A 21 12.10 7.67 9.36
N LYS A 22 12.33 6.55 8.65
CA LYS A 22 11.74 6.29 7.33
C LYS A 22 10.35 5.68 7.45
N ASN A 23 9.53 5.91 6.44
CA ASN A 23 8.25 5.21 6.28
C ASN A 23 8.50 3.78 5.82
N VAL A 24 7.82 2.82 6.42
CA VAL A 24 7.93 1.40 6.09
C VAL A 24 6.55 0.85 5.72
N LEU A 25 6.50 0.09 4.64
CA LEU A 25 5.35 -0.72 4.27
C LEU A 25 5.69 -2.18 4.50
N VAL A 26 4.95 -2.85 5.38
CA VAL A 26 5.12 -4.26 5.70
C VAL A 26 3.95 -5.05 5.12
N ASP A 27 4.26 -5.99 4.23
CA ASP A 27 3.27 -6.96 3.74
C ASP A 27 3.09 -8.06 4.79
N GLY A 28 1.85 -8.23 5.27
CA GLY A 28 1.54 -9.09 6.40
C GLY A 28 0.12 -9.64 6.32
N SER A 29 -0.07 -10.83 6.87
CA SER A 29 -1.36 -11.54 6.76
C SER A 29 -2.43 -11.02 7.71
N LEU A 30 -2.09 -10.25 8.75
CA LEU A 30 -3.01 -9.77 9.80
C LEU A 30 -3.88 -10.87 10.46
N ARG A 31 -3.52 -12.15 10.34
CA ARG A 31 -4.32 -13.26 10.89
C ARG A 31 -4.25 -13.34 12.41
N ASP A 32 -3.06 -13.15 13.00
CA ASP A 32 -2.84 -13.28 14.44
C ASP A 32 -3.05 -11.95 15.17
N VAL A 33 -4.29 -11.71 15.61
CA VAL A 33 -4.69 -10.47 16.27
C VAL A 33 -3.85 -10.18 17.51
N ASP A 34 -3.57 -11.18 18.33
CA ASP A 34 -2.90 -10.99 19.61
C ASP A 34 -1.41 -10.70 19.42
N TRP A 35 -0.78 -11.33 18.43
CA TRP A 35 0.56 -10.96 18.01
C TRP A 35 0.63 -9.49 17.53
N TYR A 36 -0.30 -9.06 16.67
CA TYR A 36 -0.29 -7.68 16.14
C TYR A 36 -0.60 -6.63 17.22
N LYS A 37 -1.44 -6.95 18.22
CA LYS A 37 -1.64 -6.06 19.38
C LYS A 37 -0.31 -5.80 20.11
N GLY A 38 0.42 -6.86 20.46
CA GLY A 38 1.71 -6.74 21.13
C GLY A 38 2.75 -6.03 20.26
N TYR A 39 2.73 -6.28 18.95
CA TYR A 39 3.61 -5.62 18.00
C TYR A 39 3.33 -4.11 17.88
N PHE A 40 2.07 -3.68 17.78
CA PHE A 40 1.72 -2.25 17.72
C PHE A 40 2.04 -1.52 19.03
N GLU A 41 1.80 -2.17 20.17
CA GLU A 41 2.15 -1.62 21.49
C GLU A 41 3.66 -1.43 21.63
N ARG A 42 4.46 -2.42 21.19
CA ARG A 42 5.92 -2.31 21.10
C ARG A 42 6.33 -1.14 20.22
N LEU A 43 5.79 -1.06 19.00
CA LEU A 43 6.12 0.00 18.05
C LEU A 43 5.84 1.40 18.60
N ARG A 44 4.69 1.61 19.24
CA ARG A 44 4.37 2.92 19.85
C ARG A 44 5.29 3.28 21.02
N ARG A 45 5.69 2.29 21.82
CA ARG A 45 6.63 2.49 22.93
C ARG A 45 8.03 2.85 22.42
N ASP A 46 8.52 2.10 21.45
CA ASP A 46 9.90 2.21 20.97
C ASP A 46 10.06 3.38 19.98
N TYR A 47 8.97 3.75 19.27
CA TYR A 47 8.91 4.84 18.30
C TYR A 47 7.73 5.80 18.58
N PRO A 48 7.82 6.72 19.57
CA PRO A 48 6.70 7.53 20.01
C PRO A 48 6.06 8.46 18.95
N ASN A 49 6.81 8.80 17.90
CA ASN A 49 6.33 9.64 16.80
C ASN A 49 5.80 8.84 15.59
N LEU A 50 5.83 7.50 15.66
CA LEU A 50 5.39 6.64 14.57
C LEU A 50 3.87 6.68 14.46
N ARG A 51 3.36 6.91 13.24
CA ARG A 51 1.96 6.63 12.90
C ARG A 51 1.86 5.25 12.27
N ILE A 52 0.91 4.45 12.75
CA ILE A 52 0.64 3.10 12.30
C ILE A 52 -0.64 3.12 11.46
N ALA A 53 -0.62 2.38 10.36
CA ALA A 53 -1.82 2.18 9.57
C ALA A 53 -2.00 0.76 9.07
N ILE A 54 -3.26 0.43 8.80
CA ILE A 54 -3.68 -0.82 8.15
C ILE A 54 -4.30 -0.48 6.79
N LEU A 55 -3.81 -1.15 5.75
CA LEU A 55 -4.43 -1.17 4.42
C LEU A 55 -4.90 -2.60 4.16
N SER A 56 -6.19 -2.88 4.41
CA SER A 56 -6.79 -4.17 4.12
C SER A 56 -7.22 -4.21 2.67
N VAL A 57 -6.73 -5.18 1.90
CA VAL A 57 -7.16 -5.40 0.51
C VAL A 57 -8.05 -6.62 0.46
N GLU A 58 -9.28 -6.44 0.00
CA GLU A 58 -10.34 -7.43 -0.02
C GLU A 58 -10.86 -7.64 -1.44
N ALA A 59 -11.22 -8.88 -1.75
CA ALA A 59 -11.85 -9.26 -3.01
C ALA A 59 -12.77 -10.45 -2.78
N GLY A 60 -13.69 -10.69 -3.69
CA GLY A 60 -14.57 -11.85 -3.67
C GLY A 60 -13.78 -13.16 -3.65
N GLU A 61 -14.36 -14.18 -3.02
CA GLU A 61 -13.77 -15.51 -2.88
C GLU A 61 -13.32 -16.09 -4.22
N GLU A 62 -14.19 -16.02 -5.23
CA GLU A 62 -13.92 -16.54 -6.58
C GLU A 62 -12.69 -15.84 -7.21
N VAL A 63 -12.62 -14.50 -7.09
CA VAL A 63 -11.51 -13.68 -7.59
C VAL A 63 -10.20 -14.06 -6.89
N VAL A 64 -10.21 -14.24 -5.57
CA VAL A 64 -9.02 -14.63 -4.80
C VAL A 64 -8.55 -16.03 -5.20
N LEU A 65 -9.47 -17.00 -5.31
CA LEU A 65 -9.16 -18.37 -5.69
C LEU A 65 -8.63 -18.45 -7.13
N GLU A 66 -9.25 -17.74 -8.07
CA GLU A 66 -8.81 -17.66 -9.46
C GLU A 66 -7.39 -17.08 -9.56
N ARG A 67 -7.13 -15.93 -8.91
CA ARG A 67 -5.79 -15.30 -8.90
C ARG A 67 -4.75 -16.20 -8.26
N ALA A 68 -5.10 -16.91 -7.18
CA ALA A 68 -4.21 -17.86 -6.53
C ALA A 68 -3.89 -19.07 -7.43
N ARG A 69 -4.89 -19.59 -8.17
CA ARG A 69 -4.70 -20.66 -9.17
C ARG A 69 -3.79 -20.18 -10.31
N ARG A 70 -4.08 -19.01 -10.90
CA ARG A 70 -3.26 -18.40 -11.97
C ARG A 70 -1.81 -18.20 -11.55
N ARG A 71 -1.58 -17.58 -10.38
CA ARG A 71 -0.23 -17.41 -9.82
C ARG A 71 0.44 -18.77 -9.55
N GLY A 72 -0.31 -19.74 -9.05
CA GLY A 72 0.17 -21.10 -8.81
C GLY A 72 0.66 -21.77 -10.09
N SER A 73 -0.08 -21.65 -11.19
CA SER A 73 0.34 -22.17 -12.50
C SER A 73 1.54 -21.44 -13.10
N GLU A 74 1.62 -20.12 -12.95
CA GLU A 74 2.70 -19.31 -13.52
C GLU A 74 4.02 -19.42 -12.74
N THR A 75 3.94 -19.45 -11.41
CA THR A 75 5.13 -19.36 -10.54
C THR A 75 5.50 -20.66 -9.85
N GLY A 76 4.63 -21.69 -9.94
CA GLY A 76 4.74 -22.93 -9.18
C GLY A 76 4.41 -22.81 -7.68
N ARG A 77 4.07 -21.61 -7.19
CA ARG A 77 3.77 -21.37 -5.76
C ARG A 77 2.28 -21.53 -5.47
N VAL A 78 1.84 -22.77 -5.29
CA VAL A 78 0.45 -23.11 -4.97
C VAL A 78 0.16 -22.82 -3.49
N VAL A 79 -0.93 -22.08 -3.23
CA VAL A 79 -1.47 -21.89 -1.88
C VAL A 79 -2.72 -22.76 -1.72
N PRO A 80 -2.82 -23.60 -0.66
CA PRO A 80 -4.01 -24.40 -0.41
C PRO A 80 -5.27 -23.55 -0.30
N ALA A 81 -6.34 -23.94 -1.01
CA ALA A 81 -7.61 -23.23 -1.02
C ALA A 81 -8.19 -23.03 0.40
N ALA A 82 -8.11 -24.06 1.25
CA ALA A 82 -8.56 -23.96 2.64
C ALA A 82 -7.89 -22.83 3.42
N LEU A 83 -6.59 -22.59 3.21
CA LEU A 83 -5.86 -21.50 3.86
C LEU A 83 -6.23 -20.12 3.31
N LEU A 84 -6.67 -20.03 2.06
CA LEU A 84 -7.21 -18.79 1.48
C LEU A 84 -8.58 -18.49 2.06
N MET A 85 -9.44 -19.51 2.15
CA MET A 85 -10.78 -19.42 2.73
C MET A 85 -10.77 -18.99 4.19
N GLU A 86 -9.84 -19.54 4.96
CA GLU A 86 -9.62 -19.12 6.34
C GLU A 86 -9.19 -17.65 6.41
N ALA A 87 -8.28 -17.20 5.53
CA ALA A 87 -7.84 -15.80 5.47
C ALA A 87 -8.99 -14.84 5.16
N ILE A 88 -9.79 -15.16 4.14
CA ILE A 88 -10.91 -14.34 3.68
C ILE A 88 -11.89 -14.08 4.84
N LYS A 89 -12.06 -15.05 5.73
CA LYS A 89 -12.95 -14.93 6.90
C LYS A 89 -12.27 -14.25 8.09
N GLN A 90 -11.02 -14.62 8.38
CA GLN A 90 -10.32 -14.20 9.59
C GLN A 90 -9.80 -12.77 9.52
N VAL A 91 -9.25 -12.36 8.37
CA VAL A 91 -8.56 -11.06 8.25
C VAL A 91 -9.50 -9.88 8.48
N PRO A 92 -10.73 -9.84 7.94
CA PRO A 92 -11.66 -8.74 8.23
C PRO A 92 -11.96 -8.60 9.73
N GLU A 93 -12.12 -9.70 10.45
CA GLU A 93 -12.32 -9.69 11.91
C GLU A 93 -11.09 -9.16 12.64
N SER A 94 -9.90 -9.57 12.22
CA SER A 94 -8.65 -9.04 12.76
C SER A 94 -8.53 -7.53 12.55
N VAL A 95 -8.84 -7.05 11.34
CA VAL A 95 -8.82 -5.63 11.00
C VAL A 95 -9.83 -4.86 11.85
N ARG A 96 -11.03 -5.41 12.07
CA ARG A 96 -12.06 -4.80 12.92
C ARG A 96 -11.58 -4.60 14.36
N VAL A 97 -10.82 -5.53 14.91
CA VAL A 97 -10.25 -5.41 16.26
C VAL A 97 -9.04 -4.47 16.28
N LEU A 98 -8.15 -4.59 15.30
CA LEU A 98 -6.88 -3.87 15.27
C LEU A 98 -7.03 -2.39 14.86
N ARG A 99 -8.10 -2.03 14.15
CA ARG A 99 -8.32 -0.64 13.69
C ARG A 99 -8.36 0.39 14.83
N GLU A 100 -8.75 -0.03 16.04
CA GLU A 100 -8.78 0.84 17.22
C GLU A 100 -7.39 1.10 17.83
N LYS A 101 -6.37 0.33 17.40
CA LYS A 101 -4.98 0.44 17.88
C LYS A 101 -4.08 1.23 16.92
N VAL A 102 -4.58 1.60 15.75
CA VAL A 102 -3.83 2.29 14.68
C VAL A 102 -4.39 3.68 14.43
N ASP A 103 -3.58 4.55 13.83
CA ASP A 103 -3.96 5.95 13.57
C ASP A 103 -4.76 6.07 12.27
N TYR A 104 -4.59 5.11 11.36
CA TYR A 104 -5.31 5.05 10.10
C TYR A 104 -5.67 3.61 9.70
N CYS A 105 -6.87 3.40 9.19
CA CYS A 105 -7.26 2.12 8.62
C CYS A 105 -8.05 2.36 7.33
N ALA A 106 -7.75 1.63 6.26
CA ALA A 106 -8.54 1.61 5.04
C ALA A 106 -8.83 0.18 4.61
N VAL A 107 -10.05 -0.03 4.11
CA VAL A 107 -10.45 -1.26 3.43
C VAL A 107 -10.61 -0.95 1.95
N LEU A 108 -9.87 -1.69 1.12
CA LEU A 108 -9.76 -1.52 -0.31
C LEU A 108 -10.36 -2.73 -1.00
N GLY A 109 -11.44 -2.53 -1.76
CA GLY A 109 -11.99 -3.55 -2.64
C GLY A 109 -11.15 -3.68 -3.91
N ASN A 110 -10.84 -4.90 -4.32
CA ASN A 110 -10.03 -5.21 -5.49
C ASN A 110 -10.64 -6.35 -6.31
N GLU A 111 -11.86 -6.13 -6.79
CA GLU A 111 -12.67 -7.14 -7.50
C GLU A 111 -12.26 -7.36 -8.96
N GLY A 112 -11.56 -6.40 -9.57
CA GLY A 112 -11.13 -6.46 -10.98
C GLY A 112 -9.65 -6.12 -11.14
N ASP A 113 -9.15 -6.21 -12.38
CA ASP A 113 -7.74 -5.91 -12.68
C ASP A 113 -7.48 -4.40 -12.88
N ASP A 114 -8.52 -3.61 -13.14
CA ASP A 114 -8.37 -2.19 -13.52
C ASP A 114 -8.76 -1.19 -12.42
N ASP A 115 -9.51 -1.61 -11.39
CA ASP A 115 -10.09 -0.70 -10.40
C ASP A 115 -10.02 -1.26 -8.97
N VAL A 116 -9.18 -0.62 -8.15
CA VAL A 116 -9.29 -0.70 -6.69
C VAL A 116 -10.35 0.31 -6.24
N VAL A 117 -11.09 0.04 -5.16
CA VAL A 117 -12.12 0.94 -4.63
C VAL A 117 -11.90 1.11 -3.13
N LEU A 118 -11.90 2.35 -2.62
CA LEU A 118 -11.92 2.59 -1.18
C LEU A 118 -13.32 2.27 -0.64
N ARG A 119 -13.44 1.22 0.19
CA ARG A 119 -14.71 0.78 0.77
C ARG A 119 -14.98 1.45 2.11
N GLU A 120 -13.96 1.50 2.96
CA GLU A 120 -14.09 2.05 4.30
C GLU A 120 -12.79 2.75 4.72
N MET A 121 -12.92 3.78 5.56
CA MET A 121 -11.79 4.54 6.10
C MET A 121 -12.04 4.93 7.56
N TRP A 122 -11.01 4.79 8.39
CA TRP A 122 -10.96 5.25 9.77
C TRP A 122 -9.72 6.09 9.99
N VAL A 123 -9.87 7.18 10.74
CA VAL A 123 -8.77 8.04 11.17
C VAL A 123 -8.93 8.26 12.66
N ASP A 124 -7.89 7.94 13.42
CA ASP A 124 -7.84 8.07 14.88
C ASP A 124 -9.07 7.42 15.55
N GLY A 125 -9.44 6.21 15.10
CA GLY A 125 -10.59 5.43 15.58
C GLY A 125 -11.96 5.86 15.06
N VAL A 126 -12.05 6.98 14.32
CA VAL A 126 -13.33 7.52 13.82
C VAL A 126 -13.54 7.11 12.37
N ARG A 127 -14.67 6.44 12.10
CA ARG A 127 -15.10 6.12 10.72
C ARG A 127 -15.40 7.41 9.97
N LYS A 128 -14.89 7.53 8.74
CA LYS A 128 -15.20 8.64 7.85
C LYS A 128 -16.45 8.33 7.04
N GLU A 129 -17.42 9.23 7.09
CA GLU A 129 -18.63 9.19 6.26
C GLU A 129 -18.30 9.64 4.83
N GLY A 130 -19.15 9.28 3.86
CA GLY A 130 -18.94 9.61 2.44
C GLY A 130 -18.12 8.57 1.66
N VAL A 131 -17.42 7.69 2.38
CA VAL A 131 -16.69 6.55 1.82
C VAL A 131 -17.70 5.43 1.51
N GLY A 132 -18.31 5.45 0.32
CA GLY A 132 -19.35 4.49 -0.06
C GLY A 132 -19.72 4.48 -1.55
N GLU A 133 -19.84 3.25 -2.07
CA GLU A 133 -20.40 2.78 -3.35
C GLU A 133 -20.31 3.71 -4.57
N GLY A 134 -19.24 3.56 -5.35
CA GLY A 134 -19.28 3.86 -6.78
C GLY A 134 -18.31 4.94 -7.23
N LYS A 135 -17.08 4.51 -7.50
CA LYS A 135 -16.37 4.65 -8.80
C LYS A 135 -14.99 4.04 -8.62
N GLY A 136 -14.61 3.19 -9.56
CA GLY A 136 -13.26 2.63 -9.62
C GLY A 136 -12.18 3.71 -9.54
N LEU A 137 -11.03 3.37 -8.95
CA LEU A 137 -9.87 4.27 -8.86
C LEU A 137 -9.29 4.68 -10.23
N GLY A 138 -9.86 4.24 -11.36
CA GLY A 138 -9.29 4.33 -12.70
C GLY A 138 -10.01 5.15 -13.78
N ARG A 139 -11.10 5.91 -13.54
CA ARG A 139 -11.69 6.78 -14.59
C ARG A 139 -12.05 8.19 -14.13
N GLU A 140 -11.76 9.16 -15.01
CA GLU A 140 -11.96 10.61 -14.88
C GLU A 140 -13.15 10.99 -13.99
N GLY A 141 -12.81 11.50 -12.80
CA GLY A 141 -13.77 11.82 -11.75
C GLY A 141 -13.18 11.51 -10.37
N GLU A 142 -12.01 12.09 -10.08
CA GLU A 142 -11.31 11.90 -8.81
C GLU A 142 -12.24 12.24 -7.63
N GLY A 143 -12.67 11.20 -6.89
CA GLY A 143 -13.24 11.38 -5.57
C GLY A 143 -12.20 12.08 -4.70
N LYS A 144 -12.57 13.25 -4.16
CA LYS A 144 -11.73 14.07 -3.26
C LYS A 144 -11.02 13.24 -2.18
N GLU A 145 -11.62 12.12 -1.78
CA GLU A 145 -11.14 11.18 -0.77
C GLU A 145 -9.84 10.44 -1.14
N TRP A 146 -9.59 10.08 -2.42
CA TRP A 146 -8.34 9.41 -2.79
C TRP A 146 -7.17 10.38 -2.87
N GLN A 147 -7.41 11.60 -3.35
CA GLN A 147 -6.42 12.67 -3.30
C GLN A 147 -6.17 13.11 -1.85
N GLU A 148 -7.18 13.06 -0.98
CA GLU A 148 -7.02 13.25 0.46
C GLU A 148 -6.24 12.09 1.10
N PHE A 149 -6.51 10.83 0.75
CA PHE A 149 -5.71 9.69 1.18
C PHE A 149 -4.26 9.83 0.73
N LYS A 150 -3.99 10.11 -0.55
CA LYS A 150 -2.64 10.41 -1.03
C LYS A 150 -2.06 11.63 -0.30
N GLY A 151 -2.85 12.67 -0.05
CA GLY A 151 -2.42 13.86 0.69
C GLY A 151 -2.02 13.56 2.14
N ASN A 152 -2.71 12.63 2.80
CA ASN A 152 -2.50 12.23 4.19
C ASN A 152 -1.46 11.11 4.33
N TRP A 153 -1.37 10.19 3.38
CA TRP A 153 -0.45 9.05 3.38
C TRP A 153 0.89 9.38 2.71
N MET A 154 0.85 10.11 1.59
CA MET A 154 2.06 10.71 0.99
C MET A 154 2.50 11.97 1.73
N GLN A 155 1.93 12.25 2.91
CA GLN A 155 2.42 13.29 3.80
C GLN A 155 3.77 12.87 4.43
N VAL A 156 4.78 13.04 3.59
CA VAL A 156 6.09 13.63 3.85
C VAL A 156 7.03 12.82 4.76
N CYS A 157 7.96 12.10 4.14
CA CYS A 157 9.32 11.99 4.66
C CYS A 157 9.81 13.41 4.98
N LYS A 158 9.86 13.78 6.27
CA LYS A 158 10.33 15.10 6.75
C LYS A 158 11.74 15.46 6.23
N TRP A 159 12.50 14.48 5.77
CA TRP A 159 13.87 14.63 5.25
C TRP A 159 13.99 15.32 3.89
N ILE A 160 12.93 15.38 3.07
CA ILE A 160 12.97 16.20 1.84
C ILE A 160 12.38 17.57 2.19
N LYS A 161 13.26 18.55 2.37
CA LYS A 161 12.83 19.95 2.53
C LYS A 161 11.95 20.31 1.33
N LYS A 162 10.81 20.97 1.57
CA LYS A 162 9.85 21.39 0.53
C LYS A 162 10.53 22.01 -0.71
N ALA A 163 11.59 22.79 -0.48
CA ALA A 163 12.40 23.43 -1.52
C ALA A 163 13.16 22.45 -2.45
N GLU A 164 13.62 21.30 -1.95
CA GLU A 164 14.33 20.29 -2.76
C GLU A 164 13.36 19.47 -3.62
N ARG A 165 12.14 19.24 -3.11
CA ARG A 165 11.05 18.62 -3.88
C ARG A 165 10.60 19.51 -5.04
N ASP A 166 10.47 20.81 -4.80
CA ASP A 166 10.05 21.76 -5.84
C ASP A 166 11.14 21.95 -6.90
N LYS A 167 12.43 21.86 -6.53
CA LYS A 167 13.55 21.79 -7.48
C LYS A 167 13.52 20.53 -8.36
N LYS A 168 13.24 19.35 -7.78
CA LYS A 168 13.14 18.10 -8.56
C LYS A 168 11.97 18.10 -9.55
N ARG A 169 10.82 18.68 -9.19
CA ARG A 169 9.67 18.81 -10.11
C ARG A 169 9.94 19.77 -11.27
N LYS A 170 10.74 20.82 -11.06
CA LYS A 170 11.13 21.77 -12.12
C LYS A 170 12.26 21.23 -13.01
N GLY A 171 13.25 20.54 -12.43
CA GLY A 171 14.37 19.99 -13.19
C GLY A 171 13.99 18.83 -14.12
N GLY A 172 13.06 17.96 -13.72
CA GLY A 172 12.63 16.83 -14.57
C GLY A 172 11.78 17.24 -15.78
N ALA A 173 11.02 18.34 -15.67
CA ALA A 173 10.20 18.85 -16.77
C ALA A 173 11.04 19.50 -17.88
N GLU A 174 12.16 20.14 -17.54
CA GLU A 174 13.07 20.75 -18.53
C GLU A 174 13.93 19.69 -19.25
N GLU A 175 14.24 18.56 -18.60
CA GLU A 175 15.03 17.47 -19.18
C GLU A 175 14.23 16.63 -20.21
N GLU A 176 12.92 16.43 -19.99
CA GLU A 176 12.04 15.77 -20.97
C GLU A 176 11.78 16.65 -22.22
N GLU A 177 11.71 17.96 -22.07
CA GLU A 177 11.50 18.89 -23.20
C GLU A 177 12.77 19.07 -24.05
N GLY A 178 13.96 18.97 -23.45
CA GLY A 178 15.24 19.02 -24.14
C GLY A 178 15.55 17.76 -24.97
N THR A 179 15.10 16.59 -24.50
CA THR A 179 15.41 15.32 -25.16
C THR A 179 14.53 15.09 -26.40
N ARG A 180 13.30 15.63 -26.41
CA ARG A 180 12.37 15.51 -27.55
C ARG A 180 12.75 16.36 -28.77
N LYS A 181 13.57 17.40 -28.60
CA LYS A 181 14.02 18.29 -29.71
C LYS A 181 15.28 17.82 -30.45
N ARG A 182 15.98 16.77 -30.00
CA ARG A 182 17.21 16.28 -30.67
C ARG A 182 17.02 15.04 -31.56
N GLY A 183 15.82 14.49 -31.65
CA GLY A 183 15.55 13.26 -32.42
C GLY A 183 15.00 13.45 -33.83
N GLY A 184 14.96 14.68 -34.35
CA GLY A 184 14.22 15.02 -35.58
C GLY A 184 15.04 15.74 -36.63
N GLU A 185 16.27 15.31 -36.93
CA GLU A 185 17.04 15.86 -38.05
C GLU A 185 18.14 14.88 -38.51
N GLU A 186 17.77 13.73 -39.07
CA GLU A 186 18.70 12.93 -39.88
C GLU A 186 17.91 11.99 -40.80
N GLY A 187 17.73 12.39 -42.05
CA GLY A 187 16.97 11.60 -43.02
C GLY A 187 16.83 12.25 -44.39
N GLY A 188 17.89 12.87 -44.90
CA GLY A 188 17.92 13.39 -46.26
C GLY A 188 19.33 13.40 -46.81
N ASN A 189 19.63 12.47 -47.73
CA ASN A 189 20.42 12.65 -48.96
C ASN A 189 21.18 11.37 -49.35
N LYS A 190 21.36 11.21 -50.67
CA LYS A 190 21.91 10.11 -51.48
C LYS A 190 20.80 9.21 -52.01
N GLY A 191 20.52 9.12 -53.30
CA GLY A 191 21.25 9.58 -54.49
C GLY A 191 20.82 8.67 -55.62
#